data_AF-A0A358EEN3-F1
#
_entry.id   AF-A0A358EEN3-F1
#
_cell.length_a   1.000
_cell.length_b   1.000
_cell.length_c   1.000
_cell.angle_alpha   90.00
_cell.angle_beta   90.00
_cell.angle_gamma   90.00
#
_symmetry.space_group_name_H-M   'P 1'
#
loop_
_entity.id
_entity.type
_entity.pdbx_description
1 polymer ?
#
loop_
_entity_poly.entity_id
_entity_poly.type
_entity_poly.pdbx_seq_one_letter_code
_entity_poly.pdbx_strand_id
1 'polypeptide(L)' 'QNLQVYAIGRRVEYFDQPTVRQIVRDAEDDDYRMSSFILGVVKSDTFQMMRSESSADTPAGSLGDDESYGQPSL' A
#
# COMPACT_ATOMS: atom_id res chain seq x y z
N GLN A 1 -17.86 -2.95 12.60
CA GLN A 1 -16.60 -2.32 13.04
C GLN A 1 -15.59 -2.52 11.92
N ASN A 2 -14.96 -1.45 11.42
CA ASN A 2 -14.54 -1.33 10.02
C ASN A 2 -13.15 -1.94 9.71
N LEU A 3 -13.14 -3.12 9.07
CA LEU A 3 -11.92 -3.83 8.61
C LEU A 3 -11.11 -3.04 7.56
N GLN A 4 -11.77 -2.18 6.78
CA GLN A 4 -11.14 -1.38 5.73
C GLN A 4 -10.13 -0.36 6.29
N VAL A 5 -10.37 0.16 7.49
CA VAL A 5 -9.45 1.11 8.16
C VAL A 5 -8.13 0.44 8.53
N TYR A 6 -8.18 -0.83 8.96
CA TYR A 6 -6.98 -1.60 9.30
C TYR A 6 -6.17 -2.00 8.07
N ALA A 7 -6.82 -2.22 6.93
CA ALA A 7 -6.14 -2.66 5.71
C ALA A 7 -5.39 -1.54 4.97
N ILE A 8 -5.84 -0.28 5.08
CA ILE A 8 -5.33 0.84 4.26
C ILE A 8 -4.39 1.76 5.07
N GLY A 9 -4.41 1.72 6.41
CA GLY A 9 -3.56 2.59 7.24
C GLY A 9 -3.92 4.09 7.16
N ARG A 10 -4.95 4.46 6.39
CA ARG A 10 -5.55 5.80 6.33
C ARG A 10 -7.07 5.73 6.43
N ARG A 11 -7.70 6.88 6.70
CA ARG A 11 -9.17 7.01 6.70
C ARG A 11 -9.71 6.79 5.29
N VAL A 12 -10.86 6.11 5.19
CA VAL A 12 -11.63 6.02 3.93
C VAL A 12 -12.10 7.41 3.57
N GLU A 13 -11.67 7.92 2.42
CA GLU A 13 -12.06 9.24 1.93
C GLU A 13 -13.24 9.12 0.95
N TYR A 14 -13.95 10.23 0.70
CA TYR A 14 -15.12 10.24 -0.18
C TYR A 14 -14.82 9.68 -1.59
N PHE A 15 -13.57 9.85 -2.04
CA PHE A 15 -13.07 9.36 -3.32
C PHE A 15 -13.06 7.83 -3.44
N ASP A 16 -13.11 7.09 -2.33
CA ASP A 16 -13.10 5.62 -2.35
C ASP A 16 -14.50 5.02 -2.56
N GLN A 17 -15.58 5.82 -2.48
CA GLN A 17 -16.97 5.32 -2.58
C GLN A 17 -17.35 4.65 -3.91
N PRO A 18 -16.90 5.11 -5.09
CA PRO A 18 -17.13 4.38 -6.34
C PRO A 18 -16.47 3.00 -6.34
N THR A 19 -15.22 2.94 -5.88
CA THR A 19 -14.44 1.69 -5.76
C THR A 19 -15.09 0.72 -4.78
N VAL A 20 -15.50 1.21 -3.60
CA VAL A 20 -16.21 0.39 -2.60
C VAL A 20 -17.52 -0.15 -3.18
N ARG A 21 -18.29 0.66 -3.93
CA ARG A 21 -19.52 0.18 -4.58
C ARG A 21 -19.26 -0.88 -5.63
N GLN A 22 -18.17 -0.75 -6.40
CA GLN A 22 -17.80 -1.77 -7.38
C GLN A 22 -17.42 -3.08 -6.69
N ILE A 23 -16.59 -3.03 -5.65
CA ILE A 23 -16.19 -4.23 -4.89
C ILE A 23 -17.40 -4.92 -4.27
N VAL A 24 -18.37 -4.17 -3.74
CA VAL A 24 -19.59 -4.74 -3.16
C VAL A 24 -20.46 -5.41 -4.23
N ARG A 25 -20.55 -4.83 -5.42
CA ARG A 25 -21.26 -5.44 -6.56
C ARG A 25 -20.57 -6.71 -7.03
N ASP A 26 -19.25 -6.68 -7.20
CA ASP A 26 -18.49 -7.85 -7.63
C ASP A 26 -18.54 -8.98 -6.58
N ALA A 27 -18.65 -8.62 -5.29
CA ALA A 27 -18.79 -9.60 -4.22
C ALA A 27 -20.20 -10.23 -4.15
N GLU A 28 -21.22 -9.61 -4.73
CA GLU A 28 -22.58 -10.17 -4.80
C GLU A 28 -22.60 -11.46 -5.63
N ASP A 29 -21.84 -11.50 -6.73
CA ASP A 29 -21.68 -12.68 -7.59
C ASP A 29 -20.98 -13.85 -6.86
N ASP A 30 -20.24 -13.55 -5.79
CA ASP A 30 -19.47 -14.48 -4.98
C ASP A 30 -20.10 -14.74 -3.59
N ASP A 31 -21.42 -14.55 -3.42
CA ASP A 31 -22.13 -14.72 -2.14
C ASP A 31 -21.54 -13.91 -0.97
N TYR A 32 -21.02 -12.72 -1.27
CA TYR A 32 -20.36 -11.83 -0.33
C TYR A 32 -19.21 -12.49 0.44
N ARG A 33 -18.49 -13.42 -0.20
CA ARG A 33 -17.33 -14.06 0.42
C ARG A 33 -16.26 -13.04 0.78
N MET A 34 -15.68 -13.20 1.97
CA MET A 34 -14.61 -12.34 2.47
C MET A 34 -13.43 -12.21 1.49
N SER A 35 -13.12 -13.28 0.76
CA SER A 35 -12.07 -13.31 -0.27
C SER A 35 -12.31 -12.31 -1.41
N SER A 36 -13.56 -12.07 -1.79
CA SER A 36 -13.91 -11.20 -2.92
C SER A 36 -13.69 -9.74 -2.55
N PHE A 37 -13.97 -9.37 -1.30
CA PHE A 37 -13.60 -8.04 -0.77
C PHE A 37 -12.09 -7.82 -0.75
N ILE A 38 -11.32 -8.81 -0.28
CA ILE A 38 -9.85 -8.72 -0.25
C ILE A 38 -9.30 -8.57 -1.67
N LEU A 39 -9.78 -9.40 -2.61
CA LEU A 39 -9.35 -9.34 -4.00
C LEU A 39 -9.71 -8.02 -4.66
N GLY A 40 -10.92 -7.49 -4.40
CA GLY A 40 -11.35 -6.19 -4.90
C GLY A 40 -10.49 -5.04 -4.38
N VAL A 41 -10.11 -5.06 -3.10
CA VAL A 41 -9.20 -4.07 -2.52
C VAL A 41 -7.81 -4.19 -3.14
N VAL A 42 -7.24 -5.39 -3.24
CA VAL A 42 -5.90 -5.62 -3.80
C VAL A 42 -5.81 -5.20 -5.27
N LYS A 43 -6.91 -5.39 -6.04
CA LYS A 43 -6.98 -4.99 -7.44
C LYS A 43 -7.26 -3.50 -7.66
N SER A 44 -7.67 -2.75 -6.63
CA SER A 44 -8.01 -1.34 -6.78
C SER A 44 -6.79 -0.46 -7.13
N ASP A 45 -7.02 0.58 -7.95
CA ASP A 45 -5.99 1.50 -8.39
C ASP A 45 -5.28 2.18 -7.21
N THR A 46 -6.04 2.60 -6.19
CA THR A 46 -5.50 3.25 -4.98
C THR A 46 -4.52 2.34 -4.23
N PHE A 47 -4.83 1.04 -4.13
CA PHE A 47 -3.95 0.07 -3.47
C PHE A 47 -2.69 -0.21 -4.30
N GLN A 48 -2.81 -0.28 -5.62
CA GLN A 48 -1.67 -0.46 -6.53
C GLN A 48 -0.74 0.76 -6.54
N MET A 49 -1.31 1.97 -6.51
CA MET A 49 -0.54 3.23 -6.43
C MET A 49 0.21 3.36 -5.10
N MET A 50 -0.43 3.06 -3.95
CA MET A 50 0.25 3.02 -2.65
C MET A 50 1.41 2.03 -2.61
N ARG A 51 1.27 0.86 -3.25
CA ARG A 51 2.36 -0.11 -3.35
C ARG A 51 3.55 0.47 -4.10
N SER A 52 3.33 1.23 -5.17
CA SER A 52 4.42 1.85 -5.92
C SER A 52 5.19 2.88 -5.10
N GLU A 53 4.52 3.64 -4.24
CA GLU A 53 5.16 4.61 -3.32
C GLU A 53 5.91 3.93 -2.17
N SER A 54 5.39 2.80 -1.67
CA SER A 54 6.03 2.01 -0.60
C SER A 54 7.12 1.07 -1.09
N SER A 55 7.19 0.81 -2.40
CA SER A 55 8.27 0.09 -3.07
C SER A 55 9.36 1.05 -3.59
N ALA A 56 9.55 2.20 -2.94
CA ALA A 56 10.85 2.85 -2.90
C ALA A 56 11.78 1.97 -2.05
N ASP A 57 12.15 0.84 -2.65
CA ASP A 57 13.15 -0.10 -2.20
C ASP A 57 14.41 0.73 -1.98
N THR A 58 14.68 1.10 -0.72
CA THR A 58 15.99 1.62 -0.35
C THR A 58 16.92 0.46 -0.65
N PRO A 59 17.80 0.55 -1.67
CA PRO A 59 18.69 -0.55 -1.95
C PRO A 59 19.56 -0.69 -0.71
N ALA A 60 19.31 -1.76 0.06
CA ALA A 60 20.17 -2.24 1.12
C ALA A 60 21.45 -2.75 0.46
N GLY A 61 22.28 -1.81 0.00
CA GLY A 61 23.39 -2.08 -0.90
C GLY A 61 24.23 -0.87 -1.29
N SER A 62 24.07 0.30 -0.63
CA SER A 62 25.08 1.35 -0.69
C SER A 62 25.45 1.81 0.72
N LEU A 63 26.04 0.92 1.52
CA LEU A 63 27.11 1.38 2.41
C LEU A 63 28.27 1.70 1.47
N GLY A 64 28.23 2.90 0.90
CA GLY A 64 29.36 3.49 0.21
C GLY A 64 30.48 3.65 1.22
N ASP A 65 31.62 3.09 0.85
CA ASP A 65 32.87 3.12 1.55
C ASP A 65 33.33 4.58 1.68
N ASP A 66 32.98 5.26 2.78
CA ASP A 66 33.54 6.56 3.15
C ASP A 66 34.48 6.39 4.35
N GLU A 67 35.55 5.62 4.15
CA GLU A 67 36.76 5.74 4.98
C GLU A 67 37.52 6.99 4.52
N SER A 68 37.03 8.16 4.92
CA SER A 68 37.79 9.41 4.90
C SER A 68 37.99 9.89 6.34
N TYR A 69 38.77 9.12 7.11
CA TYR A 69 39.39 9.64 8.33
C TYR A 69 40.46 10.66 7.90
N GLY A 70 40.04 11.93 7.83
CA GLY A 70 40.92 13.06 7.65
C GLY A 70 42.06 13.02 8.66
N GLN A 71 43.29 13.12 8.14
CA GLN A 71 44.46 13.29 9.00
C GLN A 71 44.34 14.61 9.78
N PRO A 72 44.62 14.62 11.09
CA PRO A 72 44.84 15.87 11.78
C PRO A 72 46.20 16.45 11.36
N SER A 73 46.18 17.63 10.76
CA SER A 73 47.37 18.45 10.55
C SER A 73 47.61 19.38 11.76
N LEU A 74 48.87 19.34 12.24
CA LEU A 74 49.57 20.12 13.28
C LEU A 74 49.40 19.67 14.73
#